data_AF-A0A4Q9HJC6-F1
#
_entry.id   AF-A0A4Q9HJC6-F1
#
_cell.length_a   1.000
_cell.length_b   1.000
_cell.length_c   1.000
_cell.angle_alpha   90.00
_cell.angle_beta   90.00
_cell.angle_gamma   90.00
#
_symmetry.space_group_name_H-M   'P 1'
#
loop_
_entity.id
_entity.type
_entity.pdbx_description
1 polymer ?
#
loop_
_entity_poly.entity_id
_entity_poly.type
_entity_poly.pdbx_seq_one_letter_code
_entity_poly.pdbx_strand_id
1 'polypeptide(L)'
;ILRTQAHQVAEADHLTTTAGITAADVLLCPVPLHHALGQFCCLLAAVRSGATLVLPDRSAGTSSVDAVRHALARHPVTLLIAVPQLFDALADLPPTTPAELGTVRLCLSGSNFLDPAVARRFTTRHGLPVRQTYGSTEAGSVCWDVGTEPSPGTVGTPLDGTRVQITDEHGTPLPPGATGEIVVSGPAVVNDPGTGHHRTGDLGTLDTQGRLTVIGRSRVLIDTGGHKVNPVEVERILTDHPLVADAGVTGIPLPGRGALLVAAVRLHDGAHAEPADLLTHCAHHLPSHAVPQRVRLVTEVPRTPLGKVRRAELAAQLADEPSDMETGTRERLTALPPDRRRTEVTRHLRRKVAEVVGTTPAAVDPDAPPRAAGVDSLAALRLRLTLHRELGTRLPLPAILGP
;
A
#
# COMPACT_ATOMS: atom_id res chain seq x y z
N ILE A 1 -5.30 1.26 25.21
CA ILE A 1 -6.53 1.98 24.83
C ILE A 1 -7.61 1.59 25.81
N LEU A 2 -8.24 2.56 26.47
CA LEU A 2 -9.25 2.29 27.49
C LEU A 2 -10.63 2.45 26.84
N ARG A 3 -11.36 1.33 26.71
CA ARG A 3 -12.74 1.30 26.24
C ARG A 3 -13.68 1.13 27.43
N THR A 4 -14.72 1.94 27.51
CA THR A 4 -15.74 1.82 28.56
C THR A 4 -16.68 0.65 28.25
N GLN A 5 -17.47 0.22 29.23
CA GLN A 5 -18.53 -0.77 28.99
C GLN A 5 -19.53 -0.29 27.92
N ALA A 6 -19.85 1.01 27.91
CA ALA A 6 -20.71 1.60 26.89
C ALA A 6 -20.12 1.43 25.47
N HIS A 7 -18.81 1.62 25.29
CA HIS A 7 -18.17 1.37 24.00
C HIS A 7 -18.27 -0.10 23.58
N GLN A 8 -18.16 -1.04 24.52
CA GLN A 8 -18.25 -2.48 24.23
C GLN A 8 -19.68 -2.91 23.87
N VAL A 9 -20.69 -2.35 24.55
CA VAL A 9 -22.11 -2.62 24.22
C VAL A 9 -22.46 -2.06 22.85
N ALA A 10 -22.08 -0.80 22.58
CA ALA A 10 -22.30 -0.18 21.27
C ALA A 10 -21.61 -0.94 20.14
N GLU A 11 -20.35 -1.35 20.35
CA GLU A 11 -19.62 -2.20 19.41
C GLU A 11 -20.39 -3.49 19.09
N ALA A 12 -20.85 -4.19 20.12
CA ALA A 12 -21.59 -5.44 19.95
C ALA A 12 -22.92 -5.23 19.20
N ASP A 13 -23.67 -4.18 19.55
CA ASP A 13 -24.95 -3.83 18.91
C ASP A 13 -24.78 -3.51 17.42
N HIS A 14 -23.79 -2.68 17.08
CA HIS A 14 -23.48 -2.30 15.71
C HIS A 14 -23.17 -3.53 14.86
N LEU A 15 -22.33 -4.42 15.40
CA LEU A 15 -21.91 -5.65 14.74
C LEU A 15 -23.05 -6.62 14.49
N THR A 16 -23.83 -6.94 15.52
CA THR A 16 -24.93 -7.91 15.41
C THR A 16 -26.01 -7.42 14.47
N THR A 17 -26.30 -6.11 14.49
CA THR A 17 -27.32 -5.51 13.61
C THR A 17 -26.85 -5.50 12.16
N THR A 18 -25.62 -5.04 11.90
CA THR A 18 -25.09 -4.86 10.54
C THR A 18 -24.96 -6.18 9.79
N ALA A 19 -24.52 -7.26 10.45
CA ALA A 19 -24.37 -8.57 9.82
C ALA A 19 -25.57 -9.52 10.02
N GLY A 20 -26.64 -9.03 10.67
CA GLY A 20 -27.83 -9.81 11.00
C GLY A 20 -27.49 -11.08 11.79
N ILE A 21 -26.63 -10.96 12.81
CA ILE A 21 -26.19 -12.08 13.63
C ILE A 21 -27.26 -12.39 14.67
N THR A 22 -27.71 -13.65 14.72
CA THR A 22 -28.78 -14.12 15.59
C THR A 22 -28.34 -15.30 16.45
N ALA A 23 -29.17 -15.71 17.41
CA ALA A 23 -28.91 -16.89 18.23
C ALA A 23 -28.78 -18.21 17.44
N ALA A 24 -29.26 -18.24 16.19
CA ALA A 24 -29.10 -19.39 15.30
C ALA A 24 -27.72 -19.48 14.63
N ASP A 25 -26.91 -18.41 14.71
CA ASP A 25 -25.60 -18.37 14.08
C ASP A 25 -24.53 -19.11 14.89
N VAL A 26 -23.51 -19.59 14.16
CA VAL A 26 -22.32 -20.23 14.71
C VAL A 26 -21.09 -19.52 14.15
N LEU A 27 -20.40 -18.77 14.99
CA LEU A 27 -19.23 -17.98 14.62
C LEU A 27 -17.96 -18.80 14.87
N LEU A 28 -17.17 -19.04 13.84
CA LEU A 28 -15.83 -19.60 13.99
C LEU A 28 -14.82 -18.46 14.18
N CYS A 29 -14.17 -18.44 15.34
CA CYS A 29 -13.15 -17.45 15.70
C CYS A 29 -11.76 -18.07 15.77
N PRO A 30 -11.04 -18.16 14.64
CA PRO A 30 -9.66 -18.62 14.60
C PRO A 30 -8.65 -17.59 15.05
N VAL A 31 -9.06 -16.38 15.40
CA VAL A 31 -8.17 -15.29 15.83
C VAL A 31 -8.12 -15.18 17.37
N PRO A 32 -7.00 -14.75 17.97
CA PRO A 32 -6.92 -14.59 19.41
C PRO A 32 -7.93 -13.59 19.97
N LEU A 33 -8.58 -13.93 21.08
CA LEU A 33 -9.59 -13.10 21.74
C LEU A 33 -9.03 -11.81 22.37
N HIS A 34 -7.72 -11.68 22.51
CA HIS A 34 -7.07 -10.45 22.99
C HIS A 34 -6.80 -9.43 21.86
N HIS A 35 -7.11 -9.78 20.61
CA HIS A 35 -7.09 -8.83 19.49
C HIS A 35 -8.50 -8.32 19.19
N ALA A 36 -8.60 -7.09 18.70
CA ALA A 36 -9.87 -6.44 18.37
C ALA A 36 -10.80 -7.29 17.48
N LEU A 37 -10.27 -7.95 16.44
CA LEU A 37 -11.08 -8.81 15.57
C LEU A 37 -11.70 -10.01 16.31
N GLY A 38 -10.95 -10.66 17.21
CA GLY A 38 -11.47 -11.79 17.99
C GLY A 38 -12.38 -11.34 19.14
N GLN A 39 -12.02 -10.24 19.80
CA GLN A 39 -12.81 -9.70 20.90
C GLN A 39 -14.14 -9.12 20.40
N PHE A 40 -14.12 -8.24 19.40
CA PHE A 40 -15.28 -7.47 18.99
C PHE A 40 -16.15 -8.28 18.02
N CYS A 41 -15.59 -8.64 16.87
CA CYS A 41 -16.35 -9.28 15.78
C CYS A 41 -16.77 -10.72 16.11
N CYS A 42 -16.14 -11.38 17.08
CA CYS A 42 -16.48 -12.75 17.44
C CYS A 42 -17.07 -12.85 18.85
N LEU A 43 -16.29 -12.57 19.90
CA LEU A 43 -16.74 -12.80 21.28
C LEU A 43 -17.93 -11.92 21.67
N LEU A 44 -17.83 -10.61 21.47
CA LEU A 44 -18.92 -9.68 21.81
C LEU A 44 -20.15 -9.91 20.93
N ALA A 45 -19.95 -10.13 19.62
CA ALA A 45 -21.04 -10.45 18.71
C ALA A 45 -21.81 -11.71 19.14
N ALA A 46 -21.10 -12.79 19.52
CA ALA A 46 -21.72 -14.03 19.98
C ALA A 46 -22.48 -13.85 21.30
N VAL A 47 -21.84 -13.22 22.29
CA VAL A 47 -22.48 -12.96 23.60
C VAL A 47 -23.70 -12.06 23.46
N ARG A 48 -23.66 -11.06 22.58
CA ARG A 48 -24.76 -10.11 22.40
C ARG A 48 -25.95 -10.70 21.65
N SER A 49 -25.71 -11.55 20.65
CA SER A 49 -26.75 -12.18 19.82
C SER A 49 -27.29 -13.50 20.39
N GLY A 50 -26.60 -14.09 21.37
CA GLY A 50 -26.88 -15.45 21.83
C GLY A 50 -26.37 -16.55 20.88
N ALA A 51 -25.53 -16.19 19.91
CA ALA A 51 -24.95 -17.12 18.95
C ALA A 51 -23.90 -18.04 19.60
N THR A 52 -23.59 -19.15 18.94
CA THR A 52 -22.53 -20.06 19.38
C THR A 52 -21.17 -19.56 18.89
N LEU A 53 -20.18 -19.46 19.78
CA LEU A 53 -18.79 -19.16 19.43
C LEU A 53 -17.96 -20.45 19.42
N VAL A 54 -17.42 -20.81 18.27
CA VAL A 54 -16.50 -21.94 18.10
C VAL A 54 -15.06 -21.41 18.11
N LEU A 55 -14.26 -21.91 19.05
CA LEU A 55 -12.82 -21.67 19.11
C LEU A 55 -12.12 -22.94 18.59
N PRO A 56 -11.30 -22.84 17.53
CA PRO A 56 -10.63 -24.01 16.99
C PRO A 56 -9.56 -24.52 17.97
N ASP A 57 -9.41 -25.84 18.05
CA ASP A 57 -8.39 -26.47 18.90
C ASP A 57 -6.99 -26.14 18.38
N ARG A 58 -6.16 -25.54 19.26
CA ARG A 58 -4.77 -25.17 18.97
C ARG A 58 -3.78 -26.10 19.67
N SER A 59 -4.15 -27.37 19.83
CA SER A 59 -3.26 -28.42 20.32
C SER A 59 -1.93 -28.44 19.56
N ALA A 60 -0.84 -28.77 20.28
CA ALA A 60 0.51 -28.74 19.74
C ALA A 60 0.62 -29.66 18.51
N GLY A 61 1.13 -29.11 17.40
CA GLY A 61 1.30 -29.84 16.14
C GLY A 61 0.19 -29.64 15.11
N THR A 62 -0.97 -29.09 15.48
CA THR A 62 -2.05 -28.77 14.55
C THR A 62 -1.83 -27.41 13.90
N SER A 63 -1.81 -27.33 12.56
CA SER A 63 -1.70 -26.05 11.86
C SER A 63 -2.97 -25.20 12.06
N SER A 64 -2.87 -23.87 11.94
CA SER A 64 -4.05 -23.00 12.08
C SER A 64 -5.13 -23.30 11.02
N VAL A 65 -4.72 -23.75 9.84
CA VAL A 65 -5.62 -24.12 8.74
C VAL A 65 -6.34 -25.43 9.07
N ASP A 66 -5.61 -26.43 9.57
CA ASP A 66 -6.21 -27.70 9.97
C ASP A 66 -7.17 -27.52 11.14
N ALA A 67 -6.80 -26.71 12.14
CA ALA A 67 -7.67 -26.41 13.28
C ALA A 67 -9.01 -25.81 12.82
N VAL A 68 -8.97 -24.90 11.83
CA VAL A 68 -10.16 -24.30 11.20
C VAL A 68 -10.96 -25.33 10.42
N ARG A 69 -10.30 -26.15 9.61
CA ARG A 69 -10.96 -27.22 8.84
C ARG A 69 -11.69 -28.21 9.74
N HIS A 70 -11.05 -28.65 10.83
CA HIS A 70 -11.67 -29.55 11.80
C HIS A 70 -12.89 -28.90 12.47
N ALA A 71 -12.82 -27.60 12.78
CA ALA A 71 -13.96 -26.87 13.33
C ALA A 71 -15.12 -26.75 12.32
N LEU A 72 -14.81 -26.44 11.05
CA LEU A 72 -15.80 -26.39 9.96
C LEU A 72 -16.46 -27.75 9.70
N ALA A 73 -15.70 -28.85 9.78
CA ALA A 73 -16.24 -30.19 9.62
C ALA A 73 -17.13 -30.64 10.78
N ARG A 74 -16.87 -30.12 12.00
CA ARG A 74 -17.52 -30.57 13.24
C ARG A 74 -18.73 -29.73 13.63
N HIS A 75 -18.79 -28.48 13.19
CA HIS A 75 -19.82 -27.52 13.59
C HIS A 75 -20.46 -26.88 12.37
N PRO A 76 -21.77 -26.59 12.38
CA PRO A 76 -22.46 -25.92 11.29
C PRO A 76 -22.15 -24.41 11.30
N VAL A 77 -20.90 -24.05 11.03
CA VAL A 77 -20.41 -22.66 11.07
C VAL A 77 -21.17 -21.82 10.04
N THR A 78 -21.71 -20.68 10.47
CA THR A 78 -22.42 -19.72 9.60
C THR A 78 -21.57 -18.50 9.29
N LEU A 79 -20.71 -18.07 10.21
CA LEU A 79 -19.77 -16.96 10.01
C LEU A 79 -18.33 -17.42 10.22
N LEU A 80 -17.48 -17.22 9.22
CA LEU A 80 -16.03 -17.39 9.31
C LEU A 80 -15.35 -16.02 9.33
N ILE A 81 -14.86 -15.61 10.50
CA ILE A 81 -14.20 -14.31 10.69
C ILE A 81 -12.71 -14.53 10.89
N ALA A 82 -11.89 -14.15 9.91
CA ALA A 82 -10.50 -14.56 9.84
C ALA A 82 -9.58 -13.45 9.29
N VAL A 83 -8.28 -13.73 9.29
CA VAL A 83 -7.26 -12.89 8.64
C VAL A 83 -7.04 -13.35 7.19
N PRO A 84 -6.56 -12.46 6.28
CA PRO A 84 -6.33 -12.78 4.88
C PRO A 84 -5.53 -14.08 4.65
N GLN A 85 -4.49 -14.30 5.45
CA GLN A 85 -3.59 -15.46 5.33
C GLN A 85 -4.32 -16.80 5.53
N LEU A 86 -5.38 -16.82 6.33
CA LEU A 86 -6.17 -18.04 6.52
C LEU A 86 -7.05 -18.31 5.29
N PHE A 87 -7.63 -17.27 4.69
CA PHE A 87 -8.36 -17.41 3.42
C PHE A 87 -7.44 -17.84 2.29
N ASP A 88 -6.22 -17.32 2.24
CA ASP A 88 -5.16 -17.70 1.30
C ASP A 88 -4.85 -19.20 1.40
N ALA A 89 -4.57 -19.68 2.62
CA ALA A 89 -4.27 -21.08 2.83
C ALA A 89 -5.47 -22.01 2.59
N LEU A 90 -6.71 -21.55 2.87
CA LEU A 90 -7.93 -22.30 2.51
C LEU A 90 -8.18 -22.32 0.99
N ALA A 91 -7.72 -21.30 0.26
CA ALA A 91 -7.77 -21.27 -1.20
C ALA A 91 -6.74 -22.22 -1.82
N ASP A 92 -5.59 -22.43 -1.16
CA ASP A 92 -4.48 -23.27 -1.64
C ASP A 92 -4.55 -24.74 -1.22
N LEU A 93 -5.65 -25.16 -0.58
CA LEU A 93 -5.85 -26.56 -0.24
C LEU A 93 -5.82 -27.45 -1.50
N PRO A 94 -5.32 -28.70 -1.39
CA PRO A 94 -5.37 -29.65 -2.49
C PRO A 94 -6.81 -29.81 -3.02
N PRO A 95 -7.03 -29.99 -4.34
CA PRO A 95 -8.39 -30.11 -4.91
C PRO A 95 -9.24 -31.22 -4.28
N THR A 96 -8.59 -32.29 -3.80
CA THR A 96 -9.23 -33.43 -3.13
C THR A 96 -9.69 -33.13 -1.70
N THR A 97 -9.37 -31.94 -1.18
CA THR A 97 -9.51 -31.60 0.23
C THR A 97 -10.61 -30.55 0.41
N PRO A 98 -11.84 -30.96 0.80
CA PRO A 98 -12.99 -30.05 0.94
C PRO A 98 -12.83 -29.13 2.15
N ALA A 99 -13.16 -27.84 2.04
CA ALA A 99 -13.05 -26.89 3.15
C ALA A 99 -14.24 -26.89 4.11
N GLU A 100 -15.30 -27.67 3.83
CA GLU A 100 -16.51 -27.78 4.67
C GLU A 100 -17.22 -26.43 4.92
N LEU A 101 -17.37 -25.62 3.87
CA LEU A 101 -17.99 -24.28 3.95
C LEU A 101 -19.50 -24.27 3.66
N GLY A 102 -20.16 -25.44 3.59
CA GLY A 102 -21.53 -25.56 3.08
C GLY A 102 -22.60 -24.78 3.87
N THR A 103 -22.38 -24.53 5.17
CA THR A 103 -23.28 -23.74 6.02
C THR A 103 -22.85 -22.27 6.16
N VAL A 104 -21.66 -21.92 5.65
CA VAL A 104 -21.08 -20.59 5.84
C VAL A 104 -21.79 -19.60 4.93
N ARG A 105 -22.46 -18.60 5.53
CA ARG A 105 -23.13 -17.51 4.81
C ARG A 105 -22.28 -16.26 4.68
N LEU A 106 -21.26 -16.10 5.52
CA LEU A 106 -20.39 -14.91 5.52
C LEU A 106 -18.94 -15.28 5.87
N CYS A 107 -18.05 -15.04 4.92
CA CYS A 107 -16.60 -15.03 5.13
C CYS A 107 -16.13 -13.58 5.27
N LEU A 108 -15.68 -13.18 6.46
CA LEU A 108 -15.23 -11.82 6.73
C LEU A 108 -13.73 -11.80 7.05
N SER A 109 -12.98 -11.03 6.27
CA SER A 109 -11.56 -10.79 6.42
C SER A 109 -11.28 -9.46 7.08
N GLY A 110 -10.54 -9.47 8.19
CA GLY A 110 -10.16 -8.26 8.92
C GLY A 110 -8.69 -8.23 9.33
N SER A 111 -8.34 -7.21 10.11
CA SER A 111 -6.98 -6.95 10.64
C SER A 111 -5.89 -6.58 9.63
N ASN A 112 -6.08 -6.88 8.35
CA ASN A 112 -5.15 -6.50 7.29
C ASN A 112 -5.87 -6.41 5.94
N PHE A 113 -5.20 -5.79 4.96
CA PHE A 113 -5.67 -5.76 3.58
C PHE A 113 -5.80 -7.20 3.03
N LEU A 114 -6.94 -7.50 2.41
CA LEU A 114 -7.17 -8.73 1.68
C LEU A 114 -6.77 -8.50 0.23
N ASP A 115 -5.77 -9.24 -0.23
CA ASP A 115 -5.37 -9.21 -1.62
C ASP A 115 -6.55 -9.66 -2.52
N PRO A 116 -6.97 -8.87 -3.52
CA PRO A 116 -7.99 -9.24 -4.48
C PRO A 116 -7.72 -10.59 -5.18
N ALA A 117 -6.45 -10.97 -5.39
CA ALA A 117 -6.09 -12.26 -5.97
C ALA A 117 -6.45 -13.42 -5.03
N VAL A 118 -6.23 -13.25 -3.72
CA VAL A 118 -6.63 -14.22 -2.69
C VAL A 118 -8.16 -14.32 -2.63
N ALA A 119 -8.85 -13.18 -2.59
CA ALA A 119 -10.31 -13.15 -2.59
C ALA A 119 -10.89 -13.85 -3.82
N ARG A 120 -10.35 -13.58 -5.02
CA ARG A 120 -10.76 -14.22 -6.27
C ARG A 120 -10.50 -15.72 -6.26
N ARG A 121 -9.33 -16.16 -5.81
CA ARG A 121 -8.97 -17.59 -5.75
C ARG A 121 -9.88 -18.35 -4.79
N PHE A 122 -10.09 -17.80 -3.60
CA PHE A 122 -11.03 -18.35 -2.62
C PHE A 122 -12.45 -18.44 -3.18
N THR A 123 -12.96 -17.35 -3.78
CA THR A 123 -14.31 -17.31 -4.37
C THR A 123 -14.46 -18.30 -5.50
N THR A 124 -13.47 -18.39 -6.39
CA THR A 124 -13.47 -19.34 -7.52
C THR A 124 -13.49 -20.79 -7.02
N ARG A 125 -12.75 -21.07 -5.96
CA ARG A 125 -12.66 -22.43 -5.38
C ARG A 125 -13.93 -22.83 -4.61
N HIS A 126 -14.48 -21.92 -3.82
CA HIS A 126 -15.51 -22.25 -2.82
C HIS A 126 -16.89 -21.68 -3.12
N GLY A 127 -17.04 -20.87 -4.17
CA GLY A 127 -18.31 -20.23 -4.55
C GLY A 127 -18.80 -19.14 -3.57
N LEU A 128 -18.01 -18.82 -2.54
CA LEU A 128 -18.35 -17.86 -1.50
C LEU A 128 -17.35 -16.69 -1.51
N PRO A 129 -17.81 -15.44 -1.61
CA PRO A 129 -16.91 -14.30 -1.60
C PRO A 129 -16.35 -14.05 -0.20
N VAL A 130 -15.09 -13.63 -0.14
CA VAL A 130 -14.49 -13.10 1.09
C VAL A 130 -14.73 -11.59 1.14
N ARG A 131 -15.47 -11.15 2.16
CA ARG A 131 -15.77 -9.76 2.47
C ARG A 131 -14.67 -9.13 3.31
N GLN A 132 -14.55 -7.80 3.31
CA GLN A 132 -13.60 -7.10 4.16
C GLN A 132 -14.28 -6.32 5.28
N THR A 133 -13.54 -6.12 6.38
CA THR A 133 -13.88 -5.17 7.44
C THR A 133 -12.71 -4.26 7.75
N TYR A 134 -13.01 -3.04 8.20
CA TYR A 134 -12.05 -2.08 8.71
C TYR A 134 -12.41 -1.65 10.12
N GLY A 135 -11.38 -1.44 10.94
CA GLY A 135 -11.50 -0.99 12.31
C GLY A 135 -10.15 -0.86 12.99
N SER A 136 -10.18 -0.38 14.22
CA SER A 136 -9.00 -0.28 15.09
C SER A 136 -9.39 -0.56 16.54
N THR A 137 -8.42 -0.61 17.44
CA THR A 137 -8.73 -0.80 18.86
C THR A 137 -9.39 0.46 19.45
N GLU A 138 -9.01 1.64 18.96
CA GLU A 138 -9.59 2.95 19.31
C GLU A 138 -11.00 3.12 18.75
N ALA A 139 -11.19 2.78 17.48
CA ALA A 139 -12.44 2.99 16.76
C ALA A 139 -13.46 1.86 16.92
N GLY A 140 -13.02 0.66 17.32
CA GLY A 140 -13.82 -0.53 17.17
C GLY A 140 -13.95 -0.94 15.70
N SER A 141 -15.03 -1.64 15.36
CA SER A 141 -15.38 -1.96 13.99
C SER A 141 -16.01 -0.74 13.34
N VAL A 142 -15.47 -0.34 12.18
CA VAL A 142 -15.86 0.90 11.51
C VAL A 142 -16.70 0.61 10.28
N CYS A 143 -16.19 -0.21 9.36
CA CYS A 143 -16.90 -0.57 8.12
C CYS A 143 -16.89 -2.07 7.88
N TRP A 144 -17.98 -2.59 7.31
CA TRP A 144 -18.15 -3.99 6.91
C TRP A 144 -18.71 -4.06 5.49
N ASP A 145 -18.11 -4.89 4.63
CA ASP A 145 -18.67 -5.25 3.31
C ASP A 145 -19.73 -6.35 3.48
N VAL A 146 -20.92 -5.98 3.97
CA VAL A 146 -22.06 -6.92 4.17
C VAL A 146 -23.29 -6.54 3.35
N GLY A 147 -23.11 -5.69 2.34
CA GLY A 147 -24.16 -5.40 1.36
C GLY A 147 -24.56 -6.63 0.55
N THR A 148 -25.70 -6.51 -0.15
CA THR A 148 -26.22 -7.58 -1.03
C THR A 148 -25.23 -7.96 -2.12
N GLU A 149 -24.51 -6.97 -2.67
CA GLU A 149 -23.47 -7.18 -3.67
C GLU A 149 -22.07 -7.02 -3.05
N PRO A 150 -21.11 -7.89 -3.44
CA PRO A 150 -19.69 -7.68 -3.14
C PRO A 150 -19.22 -6.27 -3.53
N SER A 151 -18.37 -5.66 -2.70
CA SER A 151 -17.65 -4.43 -3.09
C SER A 151 -16.13 -4.61 -3.03
N PRO A 152 -15.53 -5.39 -3.96
CA PRO A 152 -14.10 -5.70 -3.95
C PRO A 152 -13.23 -4.43 -3.95
N GLY A 153 -12.18 -4.45 -3.14
CA GLY A 153 -11.26 -3.31 -3.00
C GLY A 153 -11.73 -2.25 -2.00
N THR A 154 -12.95 -2.36 -1.48
CA THR A 154 -13.45 -1.53 -0.38
C THR A 154 -13.54 -2.34 0.91
N VAL A 155 -13.70 -1.66 2.04
CA VAL A 155 -14.01 -2.26 3.35
C VAL A 155 -15.50 -2.13 3.69
N GLY A 156 -16.32 -1.89 2.67
CA GLY A 156 -17.76 -1.71 2.78
C GLY A 156 -18.16 -0.33 3.32
N THR A 157 -19.35 -0.28 3.91
CA THR A 157 -19.95 0.95 4.44
C THR A 157 -19.79 1.03 5.96
N PRO A 158 -19.86 2.24 6.55
CA PRO A 158 -19.86 2.41 8.00
C PRO A 158 -20.96 1.56 8.67
N LEU A 159 -20.65 1.00 9.83
CA LEU A 159 -21.64 0.34 10.68
C LEU A 159 -22.69 1.35 11.17
N ASP A 160 -23.87 0.87 11.52
CA ASP A 160 -24.91 1.68 12.14
C ASP A 160 -24.35 2.44 13.36
N GLY A 161 -24.69 3.73 13.50
CA GLY A 161 -24.20 4.56 14.59
C GLY A 161 -22.73 5.01 14.47
N THR A 162 -21.95 4.45 13.54
CA THR A 162 -20.59 4.90 13.22
C THR A 162 -20.62 5.90 12.07
N ARG A 163 -20.02 7.08 12.28
CA ARG A 163 -19.83 8.09 11.25
C ARG A 163 -18.37 8.10 10.80
N VAL A 164 -18.18 8.00 9.49
CA VAL A 164 -16.87 8.13 8.82
C VAL A 164 -16.86 9.42 8.02
N GLN A 165 -15.80 10.20 8.14
CA GLN A 165 -15.51 11.37 7.32
C GLN A 165 -14.11 11.26 6.75
N ILE A 166 -13.92 11.76 5.53
CA ILE A 166 -12.59 11.95 4.93
C ILE A 166 -12.24 13.42 5.08
N THR A 167 -11.12 13.75 5.72
CA THR A 167 -10.73 15.14 5.99
C THR A 167 -9.37 15.50 5.41
N ASP A 168 -9.17 16.78 5.13
CA ASP A 168 -7.84 17.34 4.83
C ASP A 168 -6.97 17.47 6.10
N GLU A 169 -5.78 18.06 5.95
CA GLU A 169 -4.83 18.28 7.04
C GLU A 169 -5.32 19.25 8.13
N HIS A 170 -6.31 20.09 7.80
CA HIS A 170 -6.93 21.04 8.72
C HIS A 170 -8.19 20.47 9.40
N GLY A 171 -8.57 19.23 9.08
CA GLY A 171 -9.78 18.59 9.60
C GLY A 171 -11.05 18.98 8.83
N THR A 172 -10.92 19.62 7.66
CA THR A 172 -12.07 19.99 6.82
C THR A 172 -12.56 18.76 6.05
N PRO A 173 -13.87 18.44 6.06
CA PRO A 173 -14.41 17.34 5.28
C PRO A 173 -14.19 17.54 3.76
N LEU A 174 -13.78 16.47 3.09
CA LEU A 174 -13.55 16.40 1.65
C LEU A 174 -14.75 15.76 0.93
N PRO A 175 -14.99 16.10 -0.36
CA PRO A 175 -16.07 15.50 -1.14
C PRO A 175 -15.82 14.02 -1.46
N PRO A 176 -16.85 13.25 -1.83
CA PRO A 176 -16.69 11.86 -2.26
C PRO A 176 -15.65 11.70 -3.37
N GLY A 177 -14.86 10.63 -3.28
CA GLY A 177 -13.75 10.32 -4.19
C GLY A 177 -12.42 11.00 -3.85
N ALA A 178 -12.43 12.08 -3.06
CA ALA A 178 -11.20 12.71 -2.61
C ALA A 178 -10.49 11.86 -1.56
N THR A 179 -9.15 11.84 -1.62
CA THR A 179 -8.30 11.17 -0.64
C THR A 179 -7.97 12.10 0.51
N GLY A 180 -8.18 11.62 1.74
CA GLY A 180 -7.85 12.34 2.96
C GLY A 180 -7.79 11.40 4.16
N GLU A 181 -7.63 11.95 5.35
CA GLU A 181 -7.58 11.16 6.58
C GLU A 181 -8.97 10.64 6.95
N ILE A 182 -9.03 9.38 7.35
CA ILE A 182 -10.23 8.73 7.86
C ILE A 182 -10.42 9.20 9.31
N VAL A 183 -11.48 9.97 9.53
CA VAL A 183 -11.91 10.43 10.85
C VAL A 183 -13.21 9.72 11.21
N VAL A 184 -13.25 9.14 12.40
CA VAL A 184 -14.37 8.31 12.84
C VAL A 184 -14.98 8.85 14.12
N SER A 185 -16.29 8.75 14.26
CA SER A 185 -17.01 9.11 15.49
C SER A 185 -18.19 8.18 15.69
N GLY A 186 -18.61 7.99 16.94
CA GLY A 186 -19.72 7.12 17.26
C GLY A 186 -19.65 6.62 18.70
N PRO A 187 -20.71 5.92 19.17
CA PRO A 187 -20.80 5.43 20.54
C PRO A 187 -19.79 4.31 20.85
N ALA A 188 -19.28 3.61 19.85
CA ALA A 188 -18.21 2.62 19.98
C ALA A 188 -16.79 3.21 19.86
N VAL A 189 -16.65 4.51 19.55
CA VAL A 189 -15.35 5.13 19.27
C VAL A 189 -14.78 5.77 20.54
N VAL A 190 -13.51 5.47 20.84
CA VAL A 190 -12.75 6.22 21.85
C VAL A 190 -12.28 7.52 21.21
N ASN A 191 -13.02 8.60 21.44
CA ASN A 191 -12.71 9.90 20.88
C ASN A 191 -11.38 10.48 21.40
N ASP A 192 -10.69 11.21 20.54
CA ASP A 192 -9.53 12.01 20.92
C ASP A 192 -9.99 13.13 21.89
N PRO A 193 -9.19 13.47 22.92
CA PRO A 193 -9.60 14.39 23.97
C PRO A 193 -10.15 15.72 23.43
N GLY A 194 -11.41 16.03 23.76
CA GLY A 194 -12.05 17.31 23.42
C GLY A 194 -12.54 17.46 21.98
N THR A 195 -12.45 16.42 21.14
CA THR A 195 -12.76 16.53 19.69
C THR A 195 -14.10 15.92 19.29
N GLY A 196 -14.61 14.95 20.06
CA GLY A 196 -15.82 14.19 19.71
C GLY A 196 -15.64 13.19 18.55
N HIS A 197 -14.42 12.98 18.08
CA HIS A 197 -14.06 12.03 17.03
C HIS A 197 -12.68 11.42 17.30
N HIS A 198 -12.29 10.42 16.53
CA HIS A 198 -10.97 9.82 16.54
C HIS A 198 -10.32 9.95 15.17
N ARG A 199 -9.13 10.53 15.12
CA ARG A 199 -8.29 10.58 13.93
C ARG A 199 -7.48 9.29 13.82
N THR A 200 -7.81 8.46 12.83
CA THR A 200 -7.24 7.12 12.71
C THR A 200 -5.77 7.12 12.29
N GLY A 201 -5.29 8.20 11.68
CA GLY A 201 -4.01 8.23 10.98
C GLY A 201 -3.99 7.39 9.70
N ASP A 202 -5.13 6.84 9.26
CA ASP A 202 -5.27 6.12 8.00
C ASP A 202 -5.82 7.08 6.93
N LEU A 203 -5.37 6.95 5.69
CA LEU A 203 -5.97 7.61 4.53
C LEU A 203 -6.96 6.71 3.83
N GLY A 204 -8.01 7.31 3.30
CA GLY A 204 -9.00 6.63 2.50
C GLY A 204 -9.79 7.56 1.60
N THR A 205 -10.71 6.96 0.86
CA THR A 205 -11.72 7.64 0.04
C THR A 205 -13.08 7.07 0.37
N LEU A 206 -14.11 7.92 0.40
CA LEU A 206 -15.51 7.51 0.41
C LEU A 206 -16.07 7.71 -0.98
N ASP A 207 -16.70 6.70 -1.57
CA ASP A 207 -17.41 6.88 -2.83
C ASP A 207 -18.82 7.49 -2.62
N THR A 208 -19.53 7.71 -3.72
CA THR A 208 -20.90 8.28 -3.69
C THR A 208 -21.94 7.35 -3.06
N GLN A 209 -21.62 6.07 -2.88
CA GLN A 209 -22.44 5.07 -2.18
C GLN A 209 -22.04 4.94 -0.70
N GLY A 210 -21.08 5.72 -0.23
CA GLY A 210 -20.58 5.67 1.15
C GLY A 210 -19.66 4.48 1.45
N ARG A 211 -19.16 3.79 0.42
CA ARG A 211 -18.18 2.71 0.59
C ARG A 211 -16.80 3.30 0.82
N LEU A 212 -16.12 2.79 1.83
CA LEU A 212 -14.80 3.23 2.23
C LEU A 212 -13.73 2.38 1.54
N THR A 213 -12.78 3.03 0.88
CA THR A 213 -11.53 2.40 0.44
C THR A 213 -10.41 2.86 1.36
N VAL A 214 -9.74 1.92 2.03
CA VAL A 214 -8.57 2.23 2.86
C VAL A 214 -7.33 2.20 1.97
N ILE A 215 -6.66 3.33 1.85
CA ILE A 215 -5.45 3.45 1.04
C ILE A 215 -4.25 2.99 1.85
N GLY A 216 -4.10 3.50 3.08
CA GLY A 216 -2.97 3.13 3.92
C GLY A 216 -2.85 4.05 5.13
N ARG A 217 -1.68 4.11 5.76
CA ARG A 217 -1.43 5.02 6.90
C ARG A 217 -0.79 6.30 6.43
N SER A 218 -1.28 7.46 6.88
CA SER A 218 -0.72 8.78 6.59
C SER A 218 0.78 8.88 6.92
N ARG A 219 1.23 8.20 7.99
CA ARG A 219 2.65 8.09 8.38
C ARG A 219 3.46 7.03 7.61
N VAL A 220 2.79 6.19 6.82
CA VAL A 220 3.41 5.15 5.96
C VAL A 220 3.52 5.61 4.51
N LEU A 221 2.77 6.65 4.12
CA LEU A 221 2.91 7.25 2.81
C LEU A 221 4.27 7.88 2.64
N ILE A 222 4.84 7.66 1.47
CA ILE A 222 6.13 8.21 1.09
C ILE A 222 5.85 9.56 0.44
N ASP A 223 6.35 10.63 1.06
CA ASP A 223 6.26 11.97 0.52
C ASP A 223 7.29 12.13 -0.61
N THR A 224 6.85 12.14 -1.86
CA THR A 224 7.71 12.34 -3.03
C THR A 224 7.59 13.77 -3.53
N GLY A 225 8.07 14.72 -2.72
CA GLY A 225 8.08 16.14 -3.08
C GLY A 225 6.69 16.77 -3.10
N GLY A 226 5.93 16.57 -2.03
CA GLY A 226 4.58 17.10 -1.84
C GLY A 226 3.45 16.17 -2.29
N HIS A 227 3.78 15.03 -2.90
CA HIS A 227 2.81 13.99 -3.27
C HIS A 227 2.93 12.81 -2.30
N LYS A 228 1.81 12.38 -1.72
CA LYS A 228 1.79 11.25 -0.78
C LYS A 228 1.55 9.96 -1.55
N VAL A 229 2.60 9.16 -1.74
CA VAL A 229 2.52 7.90 -2.47
C VAL A 229 2.30 6.75 -1.49
N ASN A 230 1.36 5.87 -1.81
CA ASN A 230 1.13 4.66 -1.06
C ASN A 230 2.08 3.54 -1.52
N PRO A 231 3.08 3.14 -0.70
CA PRO A 231 4.00 2.08 -1.10
C PRO A 231 3.31 0.75 -1.37
N VAL A 232 2.22 0.44 -0.67
CA VAL A 232 1.51 -0.85 -0.81
C VAL A 232 0.84 -0.98 -2.19
N GLU A 233 0.31 0.12 -2.73
CA GLU A 233 -0.28 0.14 -4.07
C GLU A 233 0.78 -0.15 -5.14
N VAL A 234 1.95 0.46 -5.00
CA VAL A 234 3.09 0.27 -5.90
C VAL A 234 3.65 -1.15 -5.78
N GLU A 235 3.78 -1.66 -4.56
CA GLU A 235 4.15 -3.07 -4.28
C GLU A 235 3.22 -4.02 -5.01
N ARG A 236 1.89 -3.82 -4.90
CA ARG A 236 0.88 -4.63 -5.56
C ARG A 236 1.04 -4.62 -7.09
N ILE A 237 1.18 -3.43 -7.68
CA ILE A 237 1.32 -3.29 -9.14
C ILE A 237 2.59 -3.98 -9.64
N LEU A 238 3.68 -3.89 -8.88
CA LEU A 238 4.91 -4.62 -9.19
C LEU A 238 4.71 -6.13 -9.11
N THR A 239 4.03 -6.64 -8.08
CA THR A 239 3.74 -8.07 -7.94
C THR A 239 2.72 -8.60 -8.95
N ASP A 240 1.92 -7.73 -9.57
CA ASP A 240 1.04 -8.10 -10.69
C ASP A 240 1.85 -8.39 -11.98
N HIS A 241 3.13 -8.04 -12.05
CA HIS A 241 3.99 -8.34 -13.19
C HIS A 241 4.41 -9.82 -13.19
N PRO A 242 4.25 -10.59 -14.29
CA PRO A 242 4.42 -12.05 -14.30
C PRO A 242 5.80 -12.60 -13.87
N LEU A 243 6.84 -11.77 -13.95
CA LEU A 243 8.21 -12.13 -13.61
C LEU A 243 8.58 -11.83 -12.15
N VAL A 244 7.73 -11.12 -11.42
CA VAL A 244 8.00 -10.63 -10.06
C VAL A 244 7.45 -11.59 -9.02
N ALA A 245 8.34 -12.13 -8.18
CA ALA A 245 7.97 -13.00 -7.06
C ALA A 245 7.65 -12.23 -5.79
N ASP A 246 8.31 -11.11 -5.55
CA ASP A 246 8.04 -10.25 -4.38
C ASP A 246 8.46 -8.79 -4.66
N ALA A 247 7.81 -7.83 -4.00
CA ALA A 247 8.17 -6.43 -4.07
C ALA A 247 8.03 -5.71 -2.73
N GLY A 248 8.95 -4.78 -2.46
CA GLY A 248 8.91 -3.86 -1.33
C GLY A 248 9.21 -2.44 -1.78
N VAL A 249 8.44 -1.45 -1.32
CA VAL A 249 8.62 -0.05 -1.72
C VAL A 249 8.90 0.81 -0.49
N THR A 250 9.93 1.65 -0.61
CA THR A 250 10.36 2.55 0.45
C THR A 250 10.77 3.92 -0.08
N GLY A 251 10.81 4.89 0.81
CA GLY A 251 11.27 6.24 0.53
C GLY A 251 12.69 6.43 1.03
N ILE A 252 13.61 6.84 0.17
CA ILE A 252 14.95 7.30 0.58
C ILE A 252 14.88 8.82 0.80
N PRO A 253 15.04 9.32 2.03
CA PRO A 253 14.90 10.75 2.32
C PRO A 253 15.84 11.62 1.48
N LEU A 254 15.30 12.69 0.90
CA LEU A 254 16.02 13.73 0.18
C LEU A 254 15.95 15.03 1.00
N PRO A 255 17.10 15.59 1.44
CA PRO A 255 17.12 16.82 2.23
C PRO A 255 16.32 17.96 1.56
N GLY A 256 15.25 18.39 2.23
CA GLY A 256 14.38 19.49 1.80
C GLY A 256 13.49 19.22 0.57
N ARG A 257 13.33 17.97 0.11
CA ARG A 257 12.55 17.63 -1.10
C ARG A 257 11.64 16.39 -0.95
N GLY A 258 11.39 15.93 0.27
CA GLY A 258 10.65 14.70 0.52
C GLY A 258 11.56 13.47 0.44
N ALA A 259 11.16 12.45 -0.31
CA ALA A 259 11.87 11.19 -0.45
C ALA A 259 11.84 10.70 -1.91
N LEU A 260 12.88 9.97 -2.29
CA LEU A 260 12.93 9.18 -3.52
C LEU A 260 12.18 7.86 -3.29
N LEU A 261 11.14 7.62 -4.06
CA LEU A 261 10.43 6.34 -4.10
C LEU A 261 11.28 5.30 -4.83
N VAL A 262 11.70 4.28 -4.09
CA VAL A 262 12.51 3.17 -4.60
C VAL A 262 11.79 1.86 -4.33
N ALA A 263 11.70 1.04 -5.38
CA ALA A 263 11.18 -0.32 -5.30
C ALA A 263 12.34 -1.33 -5.26
N ALA A 264 12.28 -2.27 -4.33
CA ALA A 264 13.05 -3.50 -4.36
C ALA A 264 12.16 -4.62 -4.90
N VAL A 265 12.67 -5.36 -5.87
CA VAL A 265 11.93 -6.40 -6.59
C VAL A 265 12.74 -7.69 -6.58
N ARG A 266 12.11 -8.77 -6.13
CA ARG A 266 12.62 -10.13 -6.27
C ARG A 266 11.90 -10.79 -7.44
N LEU A 267 12.64 -11.36 -8.37
CA LEU A 267 12.08 -12.11 -9.49
C LEU A 267 11.84 -13.57 -9.11
N HIS A 268 11.00 -14.27 -9.89
CA HIS A 268 10.92 -15.72 -9.82
C HIS A 268 12.26 -16.37 -10.19
N ASP A 269 12.52 -17.56 -9.65
CA ASP A 269 13.76 -18.29 -9.94
C ASP A 269 13.86 -18.57 -11.46
N GLY A 270 14.97 -18.14 -12.07
CA GLY A 270 15.22 -18.27 -13.51
C GLY A 270 14.53 -17.20 -14.39
N ALA A 271 13.77 -16.27 -13.81
CA ALA A 271 13.21 -15.14 -14.54
C ALA A 271 14.24 -14.01 -14.69
N HIS A 272 14.18 -13.29 -15.81
CA HIS A 272 15.01 -12.12 -16.11
C HIS A 272 14.12 -10.96 -16.55
N ALA A 273 14.27 -9.81 -15.89
CA ALA A 273 13.58 -8.57 -16.21
C ALA A 273 14.53 -7.40 -15.97
N GLU A 274 14.53 -6.40 -16.86
CA GLU A 274 15.31 -5.19 -16.61
C GLU A 274 14.51 -4.22 -15.72
N PRO A 275 15.16 -3.45 -14.83
CA PRO A 275 14.48 -2.42 -14.02
C PRO A 275 13.63 -1.45 -14.85
N ALA A 276 14.04 -1.16 -16.09
CA ALA A 276 13.31 -0.28 -17.01
C ALA A 276 11.95 -0.87 -17.43
N ASP A 277 11.85 -2.19 -17.57
CA ASP A 277 10.60 -2.86 -17.94
C ASP A 277 9.58 -2.77 -16.80
N LEU A 278 10.05 -2.95 -15.56
CA LEU A 278 9.24 -2.84 -14.35
C LEU A 278 8.79 -1.39 -14.09
N LEU A 279 9.62 -0.41 -14.40
CA LEU A 279 9.24 1.00 -14.36
C LEU A 279 8.18 1.34 -15.41
N THR A 280 8.34 0.81 -16.62
CA THR A 280 7.35 0.91 -17.70
C THR A 280 6.01 0.30 -17.28
N HIS A 281 6.02 -0.89 -16.67
CA HIS A 281 4.82 -1.53 -16.13
C HIS A 281 4.13 -0.64 -15.08
N CYS A 282 4.88 -0.13 -14.10
CA CYS A 282 4.35 0.84 -13.14
C CYS A 282 3.73 2.07 -13.80
N ALA A 283 4.39 2.65 -14.81
CA ALA A 283 3.90 3.85 -15.50
C ALA A 283 2.60 3.63 -16.28
N HIS A 284 2.28 2.41 -16.70
CA HIS A 284 1.01 2.08 -17.33
C HIS A 284 -0.16 1.99 -16.32
N HIS A 285 0.13 1.75 -15.05
CA HIS A 285 -0.88 1.45 -14.02
C HIS A 285 -0.95 2.48 -12.90
N LEU A 286 0.04 3.38 -12.79
CA LEU A 286 0.14 4.40 -11.76
C LEU A 286 0.15 5.81 -12.36
N PRO A 287 -0.37 6.82 -11.63
CA PRO A 287 -0.12 8.21 -11.98
C PRO A 287 1.39 8.51 -11.89
N SER A 288 1.86 9.46 -12.70
CA SER A 288 3.30 9.74 -12.87
C SER A 288 4.07 10.03 -11.59
N HIS A 289 3.42 10.61 -10.57
CA HIS A 289 4.04 10.90 -9.27
C HIS A 289 4.19 9.67 -8.36
N ALA A 290 3.43 8.60 -8.60
CA ALA A 290 3.45 7.35 -7.83
C ALA A 290 4.35 6.27 -8.47
N VAL A 291 4.84 6.50 -9.69
CA VAL A 291 5.83 5.61 -10.33
C VAL A 291 7.15 5.71 -9.56
N PRO A 292 7.76 4.58 -9.13
CA PRO A 292 9.09 4.59 -8.52
C PRO A 292 10.09 5.34 -9.39
N GLN A 293 10.97 6.12 -8.78
CA GLN A 293 12.08 6.70 -9.56
C GLN A 293 13.18 5.68 -9.81
N ARG A 294 13.21 4.59 -9.03
CA ARG A 294 14.15 3.47 -9.21
C ARG A 294 13.52 2.14 -8.85
N VAL A 295 13.92 1.11 -9.59
CA VAL A 295 13.69 -0.30 -9.25
C VAL A 295 15.06 -0.95 -9.05
N ARG A 296 15.21 -1.74 -7.99
CA ARG A 296 16.39 -2.56 -7.69
C ARG A 296 15.99 -4.01 -7.62
N LEU A 297 16.73 -4.85 -8.33
CA LEU A 297 16.57 -6.30 -8.19
C LEU A 297 17.29 -6.76 -6.92
N VAL A 298 16.59 -7.49 -6.06
CA VAL A 298 17.11 -8.00 -4.79
C VAL A 298 16.87 -9.50 -4.68
N THR A 299 17.69 -10.18 -3.89
CA THR A 299 17.51 -11.60 -3.59
C THR A 299 16.36 -11.83 -2.62
N GLU A 300 16.09 -10.88 -1.73
CA GLU A 300 15.02 -10.96 -0.73
C GLU A 300 14.51 -9.56 -0.35
N VAL A 301 13.21 -9.45 -0.09
CA VAL A 301 12.59 -8.25 0.47
C VAL A 301 12.44 -8.46 1.99
N PRO A 302 13.02 -7.63 2.86
CA PRO A 302 12.94 -7.83 4.31
C PRO A 302 11.49 -7.67 4.78
N ARG A 303 10.95 -8.71 5.41
CA ARG A 303 9.57 -8.76 5.92
C ARG A 303 9.54 -9.11 7.41
N THR A 304 8.47 -8.72 8.10
CA THR A 304 8.16 -9.19 9.46
C THR A 304 7.61 -10.62 9.40
N PRO A 305 7.51 -11.34 10.54
CA PRO A 305 6.83 -12.63 10.59
C PRO A 305 5.35 -12.60 10.13
N LEU A 306 4.73 -11.41 10.12
CA LEU A 306 3.38 -11.19 9.60
C LEU A 306 3.35 -10.85 8.10
N GLY A 307 4.49 -10.99 7.41
CA GLY A 307 4.65 -10.72 5.98
C GLY A 307 4.71 -9.22 5.61
N LYS A 308 4.85 -8.30 6.57
CA LYS A 308 4.89 -6.85 6.27
C LYS A 308 6.31 -6.41 5.91
N VAL A 309 6.48 -5.60 4.86
CA VAL A 309 7.80 -5.03 4.50
C VAL A 309 8.38 -4.23 5.67
N ARG A 310 9.61 -4.56 6.08
CA ARG A 310 10.39 -3.81 7.08
C ARG A 310 11.05 -2.60 6.41
N ARG A 311 10.25 -1.58 6.10
CA ARG A 311 10.64 -0.44 5.25
C ARG A 311 11.89 0.34 5.70
N ALA A 312 12.15 0.42 7.01
CA ALA A 312 13.36 1.07 7.52
C ALA A 312 14.63 0.26 7.20
N GLU A 313 14.56 -1.05 7.35
CA GLU A 313 15.64 -1.97 6.95
C GLU A 313 15.81 -1.98 5.44
N LEU A 314 14.69 -2.03 4.70
CA LEU A 314 14.72 -1.92 3.25
C LEU A 314 15.34 -0.58 2.79
N ALA A 315 15.00 0.53 3.45
CA ALA A 315 15.60 1.84 3.15
C ALA A 315 17.11 1.85 3.40
N ALA A 316 17.59 1.21 4.47
CA ALA A 316 19.02 1.07 4.74
C ALA A 316 19.73 0.23 3.66
N GLN A 317 19.17 -0.93 3.31
CA GLN A 317 19.71 -1.79 2.23
C GLN A 317 19.77 -1.07 0.87
N LEU A 318 18.78 -0.23 0.58
CA LEU A 318 18.70 0.51 -0.67
C LEU A 318 19.43 1.86 -0.65
N ALA A 319 19.79 2.37 0.54
CA ALA A 319 20.63 3.56 0.68
C ALA A 319 22.11 3.27 0.36
N ASP A 320 22.53 2.00 0.47
CA ASP A 320 23.94 1.59 0.50
C ASP A 320 24.58 1.23 -0.85
N GLU A 321 23.99 1.59 -2.00
CA GLU A 321 24.87 1.82 -3.16
C GLU A 321 24.59 3.18 -3.79
N PRO A 322 25.56 4.11 -3.72
CA PRO A 322 25.52 5.28 -4.57
C PRO A 322 25.55 4.78 -6.02
N SER A 323 24.50 5.10 -6.79
CA SER A 323 24.62 4.94 -8.23
C SER A 323 25.76 5.85 -8.69
N ASP A 324 26.68 5.32 -9.49
CA ASP A 324 27.87 6.01 -10.06
C ASP A 324 27.55 7.34 -10.79
N MET A 325 26.27 7.71 -10.90
CA MET A 325 25.78 8.88 -11.60
C MET A 325 25.54 10.12 -10.73
N GLU A 326 25.53 10.01 -9.39
CA GLU A 326 24.85 11.05 -8.58
C GLU A 326 25.72 11.96 -7.72
N THR A 327 26.99 11.63 -7.46
CA THR A 327 27.88 12.51 -6.66
C THR A 327 29.24 12.75 -7.32
N GLY A 328 29.71 11.82 -8.15
CA GLY A 328 31.08 11.88 -8.68
C GLY A 328 31.31 12.90 -9.81
N THR A 329 30.30 13.31 -10.59
CA THR A 329 30.57 14.16 -11.76
C THR A 329 31.04 15.56 -11.37
N ARG A 330 30.34 16.22 -10.45
CA ARG A 330 30.78 17.51 -9.90
C ARG A 330 32.14 17.38 -9.22
N GLU A 331 32.30 16.42 -8.32
CA GLU A 331 33.53 16.22 -7.54
C GLU A 331 34.73 15.91 -8.43
N ARG A 332 34.60 14.98 -9.39
CA ARG A 332 35.63 14.67 -10.40
C ARG A 332 36.00 15.90 -11.22
N LEU A 333 35.02 16.66 -11.71
CA LEU A 333 35.27 17.86 -12.51
C LEU A 333 35.95 18.96 -11.67
N THR A 334 35.55 19.12 -10.41
CA THR A 334 36.17 20.09 -9.50
C THR A 334 37.58 19.69 -9.05
N ALA A 335 37.89 18.39 -8.99
CA ALA A 335 39.21 17.88 -8.65
C ALA A 335 40.25 18.06 -9.78
N LEU A 336 39.83 18.35 -11.01
CA LEU A 336 40.74 18.57 -12.13
C LEU A 336 41.43 19.95 -12.06
N PRO A 337 42.68 20.05 -12.56
CA PRO A 337 43.36 21.33 -12.79
C PRO A 337 42.53 22.25 -13.70
N PRO A 338 42.62 23.59 -13.55
CA PRO A 338 41.79 24.56 -14.28
C PRO A 338 41.75 24.34 -15.81
N ASP A 339 42.91 24.09 -16.43
CA ASP A 339 43.03 23.92 -17.89
C ASP A 339 42.34 22.64 -18.39
N ARG A 340 42.36 21.57 -17.58
CA ARG A 340 41.67 20.31 -17.90
C ARG A 340 40.20 20.35 -17.54
N ARG A 341 39.82 21.06 -16.46
CA ARG A 341 38.43 21.22 -16.02
C ARG A 341 37.56 21.82 -17.09
N ARG A 342 38.01 22.90 -17.75
CA ARG A 342 37.25 23.55 -18.83
C ARG A 342 36.95 22.57 -19.97
N THR A 343 37.98 21.83 -20.40
CA THR A 343 37.86 20.83 -21.47
C THR A 343 36.89 19.71 -21.12
N GLU A 344 36.96 19.17 -19.90
CA GLU A 344 36.07 18.09 -19.47
C GLU A 344 34.63 18.55 -19.24
N VAL A 345 34.43 19.76 -18.68
CA VAL A 345 33.10 20.36 -18.56
C VAL A 345 32.47 20.55 -19.94
N THR A 346 33.22 21.11 -20.90
CA THR A 346 32.73 21.28 -22.28
C THR A 346 32.36 19.94 -22.92
N ARG A 347 33.20 18.91 -22.76
CA ARG A 347 32.89 17.56 -23.27
C ARG A 347 31.63 16.98 -22.63
N HIS A 348 31.47 17.14 -21.32
CA HIS A 348 30.30 16.66 -20.59
C HIS A 348 29.01 17.37 -21.05
N LEU A 349 29.06 18.69 -21.20
CA LEU A 349 27.93 19.49 -21.71
C LEU A 349 27.54 19.07 -23.13
N ARG A 350 28.51 18.89 -24.04
CA ARG A 350 28.25 18.42 -25.42
C ARG A 350 27.55 17.08 -25.45
N ARG A 351 28.00 16.14 -24.61
CA ARG A 351 27.36 14.83 -24.50
C ARG A 351 25.91 14.94 -24.04
N LYS A 352 25.64 15.80 -23.05
CA LYS A 352 24.28 15.99 -22.51
C LYS A 352 23.34 16.67 -23.50
N VAL A 353 23.84 17.66 -24.26
CA VAL A 353 23.09 18.27 -25.36
C VAL A 353 22.76 17.23 -26.44
N ALA A 354 23.75 16.42 -26.82
CA ALA A 354 23.57 15.36 -27.81
C ALA A 354 22.56 14.29 -27.37
N GLU A 355 22.61 13.86 -26.10
CA GLU A 355 21.64 12.92 -25.50
C GLU A 355 20.21 13.48 -25.56
N VAL A 356 20.02 14.77 -25.27
CA VAL A 356 18.69 15.38 -25.21
C VAL A 356 18.09 15.63 -26.60
N VAL A 357 18.92 15.96 -27.60
CA VAL A 357 18.46 16.19 -28.98
C VAL A 357 18.42 14.89 -29.80
N GLY A 358 19.09 13.82 -29.36
CA GLY A 358 19.20 12.57 -30.12
C GLY A 358 20.22 12.65 -31.26
N THR A 359 21.33 13.35 -31.05
CA THR A 359 22.46 13.46 -32.00
C THR A 359 23.76 12.92 -31.41
N THR A 360 24.86 13.01 -32.15
CA THR A 360 26.19 12.61 -31.65
C THR A 360 26.90 13.80 -30.98
N PRO A 361 27.72 13.58 -29.93
CA PRO A 361 28.47 14.67 -29.29
C PRO A 361 29.41 15.43 -30.24
N ALA A 362 29.89 14.77 -31.30
CA ALA A 362 30.73 15.37 -32.33
C ALA A 362 29.98 16.41 -33.17
N ALA A 363 28.67 16.24 -33.37
CA ALA A 363 27.82 17.17 -34.11
C ALA A 363 27.38 18.41 -33.31
N VAL A 364 27.64 18.45 -31.99
CA VAL A 364 27.36 19.61 -31.14
C VAL A 364 28.58 20.54 -31.14
N ASP A 365 28.46 21.72 -31.74
CA ASP A 365 29.48 22.77 -31.68
C ASP A 365 29.54 23.37 -30.25
N PRO A 366 30.69 23.31 -29.56
CA PRO A 366 30.84 23.86 -28.21
C PRO A 366 30.72 25.39 -28.12
N ASP A 367 30.95 26.10 -29.21
CA ASP A 367 30.98 27.57 -29.24
C ASP A 367 29.67 28.16 -29.79
N ALA A 368 28.78 27.32 -30.33
CA ALA A 368 27.45 27.71 -30.79
C ALA A 368 26.39 27.58 -29.67
N PRO A 369 25.31 28.39 -29.70
CA PRO A 369 24.20 28.24 -28.75
C PRO A 369 23.52 26.86 -28.92
N PRO A 370 23.08 26.20 -27.83
CA PRO A 370 22.46 24.88 -27.89
C PRO A 370 21.25 24.77 -28.84
N ARG A 371 20.56 25.89 -29.10
CA ARG A 371 19.46 25.96 -30.08
C ARG A 371 19.90 25.64 -31.51
N ALA A 372 21.14 26.00 -31.88
CA ALA A 372 21.71 25.64 -33.18
C ALA A 372 21.91 24.12 -33.33
N ALA A 373 22.05 23.41 -32.21
CA ALA A 373 22.11 21.95 -32.17
C ALA A 373 20.73 21.28 -32.12
N GLY A 374 19.62 22.03 -32.14
CA GLY A 374 18.24 21.48 -32.12
C GLY A 374 17.57 21.44 -30.74
N VAL A 375 18.11 22.14 -29.74
CA VAL A 375 17.49 22.21 -28.41
C VAL A 375 16.24 23.12 -28.44
N ASP A 376 15.07 22.51 -28.34
CA ASP A 376 13.78 23.20 -28.15
C ASP A 376 13.50 23.51 -26.66
N SER A 377 12.33 24.12 -26.37
CA SER A 377 11.95 24.50 -25.00
C SER A 377 11.81 23.32 -24.03
N LEU A 378 11.40 22.15 -24.52
CA LEU A 378 11.24 20.94 -23.71
C LEU A 378 12.60 20.26 -23.46
N ALA A 379 13.43 20.20 -24.49
CA ALA A 379 14.82 19.78 -24.44
C ALA A 379 15.64 20.66 -23.50
N ALA A 380 15.47 21.98 -23.53
CA ALA A 380 16.14 22.91 -22.62
C ALA A 380 15.73 22.67 -21.17
N LEU A 381 14.45 22.37 -20.91
CA LEU A 381 13.98 22.02 -19.58
C LEU A 381 14.60 20.71 -19.08
N ARG A 382 14.64 19.67 -19.93
CA ARG A 382 15.27 18.37 -19.63
C ARG A 382 16.77 18.52 -19.36
N LEU A 383 17.47 19.27 -20.21
CA LEU A 383 18.90 19.57 -20.07
C LEU A 383 19.18 20.33 -18.77
N ARG A 384 18.37 21.34 -18.45
CA ARG A 384 18.48 22.11 -17.20
C ARG A 384 18.33 21.23 -15.96
N LEU A 385 17.33 20.34 -15.96
CA LEU A 385 17.09 19.42 -14.84
C LEU A 385 18.27 18.44 -14.68
N THR A 386 18.77 17.88 -15.78
CA THR A 386 19.90 16.96 -15.78
C THR A 386 21.19 17.62 -15.31
N LEU A 387 21.52 18.81 -15.80
CA LEU A 387 22.72 19.55 -15.38
C LEU A 387 22.61 20.04 -13.93
N HIS A 388 21.42 20.47 -13.49
CA HIS A 388 21.21 20.81 -12.09
C HIS A 388 21.40 19.61 -11.16
N ARG A 389 20.97 18.41 -11.60
CA ARG A 389 21.18 17.16 -10.87
C ARG A 389 22.65 16.76 -10.82
N GLU A 390 23.37 16.81 -11.93
CA GLU A 390 24.74 16.27 -12.04
C GLU A 390 25.84 17.24 -11.55
N LEU A 391 25.62 18.55 -11.72
CA LEU A 391 26.61 19.59 -11.40
C LEU A 391 26.19 20.47 -10.22
N GLY A 392 24.94 20.37 -9.76
CA GLY A 392 24.39 21.22 -8.70
C GLY A 392 24.29 22.69 -9.10
N THR A 393 24.38 23.02 -10.40
CA THR A 393 24.30 24.39 -10.93
C THR A 393 22.90 24.67 -11.46
N ARG A 394 22.33 25.83 -11.13
CA ARG A 394 21.05 26.27 -11.72
C ARG A 394 21.36 27.18 -12.89
N LEU A 395 21.23 26.65 -14.10
CA LEU A 395 21.37 27.45 -15.31
C LEU A 395 20.03 28.12 -15.66
N PRO A 396 20.00 29.45 -15.84
CA PRO A 396 18.80 30.14 -16.31
C PRO A 396 18.47 29.69 -17.75
N LEU A 397 17.18 29.53 -18.07
CA LEU A 397 16.74 29.09 -19.42
C LEU A 397 17.27 29.99 -20.56
N PRO A 398 17.33 31.32 -20.42
CA PRO A 398 17.97 32.19 -21.42
C PRO A 398 19.45 31.85 -21.69
N ALA A 399 20.17 31.30 -20.72
CA ALA A 399 21.56 30.87 -20.94
C ALA A 399 21.67 29.53 -21.71
N ILE A 400 20.59 28.76 -21.80
CA ILE A 400 20.53 27.49 -22.54
C ILE A 400 19.95 27.71 -23.94
N LEU A 401 18.93 28.56 -24.06
CA LEU A 401 18.22 28.81 -25.31
C LEU A 401 18.83 29.95 -26.15
N GLY A 402 19.73 30.75 -25.55
CA GLY A 402 20.14 32.04 -26.11
C GLY A 402 19.08 33.13 -25.87
N PRO A 403 19.37 34.39 -26.24
CA PRO A 403 18.36 35.43 -26.30
C PRO A 403 17.21 35.08 -27.26
#